data_AF-A0AA88WDR5-F1
#
_entry.id   AF-A0AA88WDR5-F1
#
_cell.length_a   1.000
_cell.length_b   1.000
_cell.length_c   1.000
_cell.angle_alpha   90.00
_cell.angle_beta   90.00
_cell.angle_gamma   90.00
#
_symmetry.space_group_name_H-M   'P 1'
#
loop_
_entity.id
_entity.type
_entity.pdbx_description
1 polymer ?
#
loop_
_entity_poly.entity_id
_entity_poly.type
_entity_poly.pdbx_seq_one_letter_code
_entity_poly.pdbx_strand_id
1 'polypeptide(L)'
;MMKSHSVFVGTRIAGEKRERLNGKNYMKRSQLVQTFLKGKGKLSHLLSIGPKRGDPGFDAWDEVDSMVMSWLWNSMLPEISNTFMFLPTSKEIWEAAQQTYSKVRDAARVFEIKSKISNTKQGDRSVTEYVNLLKNLWQEMDHYRCIEMKCSDDAVVLKNFIEKDRTYDFLAGLNMEFD
;
A
#
# COMPACT_ATOMS: atom_id res chain seq x y z
N MET A 1 -12.65 39.20 -11.78
CA MET A 1 -11.29 38.71 -11.47
C MET A 1 -11.32 37.97 -10.13
N MET A 2 -11.55 36.66 -10.14
CA MET A 2 -11.52 35.82 -8.95
C MET A 2 -10.17 35.11 -8.86
N LYS A 3 -9.43 35.40 -7.79
CA LYS A 3 -8.20 34.69 -7.41
C LYS A 3 -8.58 33.28 -6.94
N SER A 4 -8.36 32.28 -7.78
CA SER A 4 -8.40 30.87 -7.38
C SER A 4 -7.24 30.60 -6.43
N HIS A 5 -7.57 30.39 -5.16
CA HIS A 5 -6.62 29.96 -4.14
C HIS A 5 -6.27 28.49 -4.40
N SER A 6 -5.11 28.29 -5.02
CA SER A 6 -4.41 27.01 -5.03
C SER A 6 -3.96 26.70 -3.60
N VAL A 7 -4.70 25.83 -2.92
CA VAL A 7 -4.28 25.23 -1.65
C VAL A 7 -4.46 23.72 -1.80
N PHE A 8 -3.48 23.09 -2.42
CA PHE A 8 -2.81 21.86 -1.96
C PHE A 8 -1.57 21.61 -2.84
N VAL A 9 -0.76 22.67 -3.02
CA VAL A 9 0.69 22.48 -3.06
C VAL A 9 1.08 22.31 -1.60
N GLY A 10 1.15 21.06 -1.14
CA GLY A 10 1.69 20.74 0.17
C GLY A 10 3.13 21.24 0.24
N THR A 11 3.32 22.25 1.06
CA THR A 11 4.56 22.81 1.58
C THR A 11 5.65 21.74 1.69
N ARG A 12 6.82 21.99 1.08
CA ARG A 12 8.05 21.25 1.38
C ARG A 12 8.35 21.43 2.87
N ILE A 13 8.18 20.38 3.67
CA ILE A 13 9.01 20.21 4.86
C ILE A 13 10.36 19.73 4.32
N ALA A 14 11.39 20.56 4.46
CA ALA A 14 12.75 20.19 4.08
C ALA A 14 13.15 18.94 4.89
N GLY A 15 13.35 17.80 4.21
CA GLY A 15 13.90 16.58 4.81
C GLY A 15 13.10 15.29 4.55
N GLU A 16 11.81 15.35 4.25
CA GLU A 16 11.02 14.12 4.02
C GLU A 16 11.18 13.61 2.58
N LYS A 17 12.12 12.68 2.38
CA LYS A 17 12.24 11.93 1.13
C LYS A 17 10.95 11.12 0.97
N ARG A 18 10.05 11.52 0.05
CA ARG A 18 8.86 10.73 -0.29
C ARG A 18 9.33 9.31 -0.65
N GLU A 19 9.02 8.35 0.22
CA GLU A 19 9.41 6.97 0.04
C GLU A 19 8.78 6.43 -1.25
N ARG A 20 9.59 5.96 -2.20
CA ARG A 20 9.11 5.40 -3.48
C ARG A 20 8.89 3.90 -3.37
N LEU A 21 8.14 3.31 -4.30
CA LEU A 21 8.06 1.85 -4.42
C LEU A 21 9.47 1.26 -4.57
N ASN A 22 9.83 0.32 -3.70
CA ASN A 22 11.17 -0.29 -3.62
C ASN A 22 11.13 -1.84 -3.61
N GLY A 23 10.00 -2.42 -4.03
CA GLY A 23 9.76 -3.86 -4.06
C GLY A 23 9.45 -4.51 -2.71
N LYS A 24 9.68 -3.83 -1.58
CA LYS A 24 9.34 -4.32 -0.23
C LYS A 24 8.14 -3.63 0.41
N ASN A 25 7.74 -2.47 -0.11
CA ASN A 25 6.71 -1.59 0.45
C ASN A 25 5.45 -1.47 -0.44
N TYR A 26 5.22 -2.43 -1.34
CA TYR A 26 4.12 -2.37 -2.31
C TYR A 26 2.75 -2.14 -1.68
N MET A 27 2.42 -2.84 -0.59
CA MET A 27 1.13 -2.68 0.09
C MET A 27 0.86 -1.21 0.45
N LYS A 28 1.78 -0.57 1.19
CA LYS A 28 1.63 0.82 1.61
C LYS A 28 1.61 1.78 0.41
N ARG A 29 2.48 1.54 -0.58
CA ARG A 29 2.61 2.41 -1.76
C ARG A 29 1.39 2.33 -2.67
N SER A 30 0.85 1.14 -2.89
CA SER A 30 -0.35 0.91 -3.69
C SER A 30 -1.57 1.61 -3.08
N GLN A 31 -1.76 1.53 -1.75
CA GLN A 31 -2.83 2.25 -1.05
C GLN A 31 -2.72 3.78 -1.20
N LEU A 32 -1.51 4.34 -1.08
CA LEU A 32 -1.29 5.78 -1.25
C LEU A 32 -1.58 6.25 -2.68
N VAL A 33 -1.16 5.49 -3.70
CA VAL A 33 -1.43 5.80 -5.11
C VAL A 33 -2.92 5.75 -5.40
N GLN A 34 -3.62 4.68 -4.98
CA GLN A 34 -5.07 4.58 -5.18
C GLN A 34 -5.83 5.73 -4.50
N THR A 35 -5.45 6.08 -3.26
CA THR A 35 -6.08 7.18 -2.51
C THR A 35 -5.86 8.51 -3.23
N PHE A 36 -4.64 8.77 -3.69
CA PHE A 36 -4.32 9.97 -4.45
C PHE A 36 -5.14 10.07 -5.75
N LEU A 37 -5.22 9.00 -6.53
CA LEU A 37 -5.99 8.97 -7.78
C LEU A 37 -7.50 9.07 -7.54
N LYS A 38 -8.00 8.45 -6.47
CA LYS A 38 -9.39 8.60 -6.04
C LYS A 38 -9.71 10.05 -5.71
N GLY A 39 -8.84 10.74 -4.96
CA GLY A 39 -8.97 12.17 -4.68
C GLY A 39 -8.91 13.07 -5.92
N LYS A 40 -8.33 12.57 -7.03
CA LYS A 40 -8.30 13.26 -8.33
C LYS A 40 -9.41 12.82 -9.30
N GLY A 41 -10.27 11.88 -8.92
CA GLY A 41 -11.28 11.32 -9.81
C GLY A 41 -10.69 10.53 -11.00
N LYS A 42 -9.45 10.03 -10.87
CA LYS A 42 -8.72 9.31 -11.94
C LYS A 42 -8.52 7.82 -11.65
N LEU A 43 -9.14 7.29 -10.60
CA LEU A 43 -8.98 5.87 -10.21
C LEU A 43 -9.42 4.90 -11.31
N SER A 44 -10.40 5.27 -12.14
CA SER A 44 -10.89 4.43 -13.25
C SER A 44 -9.80 4.06 -14.26
N HIS A 45 -8.77 4.88 -14.44
CA HIS A 45 -7.64 4.58 -15.33
C HIS A 45 -6.84 3.36 -14.89
N LEU A 46 -6.89 2.98 -13.60
CA LEU A 46 -6.23 1.76 -13.11
C LEU A 46 -7.11 0.51 -13.21
N LEU A 47 -8.43 0.68 -13.31
CA LEU A 47 -9.40 -0.41 -13.13
C LEU A 47 -10.08 -0.80 -14.44
N SER A 48 -10.39 0.19 -15.27
CA SER A 48 -11.17 0.03 -16.49
C SER A 48 -10.28 0.01 -17.72
N ILE A 49 -10.71 -0.76 -18.72
CA ILE A 49 -10.10 -0.70 -20.05
C ILE A 49 -10.53 0.61 -20.69
N GLY A 50 -9.57 1.36 -21.26
CA GLY A 50 -9.83 2.60 -21.97
C GLY A 50 -10.60 2.41 -23.29
N PRO A 51 -11.05 3.51 -23.92
CA PRO A 51 -11.60 3.48 -25.27
C PRO A 51 -10.58 2.97 -26.28
N LYS A 52 -11.05 2.50 -27.44
CA LYS A 52 -10.18 2.07 -28.54
C LYS A 52 -9.75 3.28 -29.36
N ARG A 53 -8.58 3.15 -30.00
CA ARG A 53 -8.13 4.13 -30.99
C ARG A 53 -9.20 4.30 -32.09
N GLY A 54 -9.59 5.54 -32.35
CA GLY A 54 -10.66 5.88 -33.29
C GLY A 54 -12.00 6.21 -32.64
N ASP A 55 -12.18 5.91 -31.35
CA ASP A 55 -13.37 6.36 -30.61
C ASP A 55 -13.28 7.89 -30.39
N PRO A 56 -14.40 8.64 -30.47
CA PRO A 56 -14.41 10.10 -30.32
C PRO A 56 -13.86 10.64 -28.99
N GLY A 57 -13.76 9.78 -27.96
CA GLY A 57 -13.21 10.13 -26.64
C GLY A 57 -11.79 9.63 -26.39
N PHE A 58 -11.14 9.00 -27.38
CA PHE A 58 -9.82 8.38 -27.19
C PHE A 58 -8.75 9.40 -26.81
N ASP A 59 -8.58 10.47 -27.59
CA ASP A 59 -7.48 11.42 -27.38
C ASP A 59 -7.57 12.09 -26.00
N ALA A 60 -8.76 12.55 -25.60
CA ALA A 60 -8.97 13.14 -24.28
C ALA A 60 -8.74 12.14 -23.13
N TRP A 61 -9.05 10.86 -23.34
CA TRP A 61 -8.74 9.81 -22.38
C TRP A 61 -7.23 9.53 -22.31
N ASP A 62 -6.56 9.46 -23.46
CA ASP A 62 -5.13 9.14 -23.61
C ASP A 62 -4.23 10.22 -22.99
N GLU A 63 -4.61 11.50 -23.10
CA GLU A 63 -3.95 12.60 -22.40
C GLU A 63 -3.97 12.43 -20.88
N VAL A 64 -5.14 12.05 -20.35
CA VAL A 64 -5.31 11.81 -18.91
C VAL A 64 -4.58 10.54 -18.49
N ASP A 65 -4.61 9.49 -19.30
CA ASP A 65 -3.91 8.24 -19.03
C ASP A 65 -2.40 8.46 -18.96
N SER A 66 -1.84 9.19 -19.93
CA SER A 66 -0.43 9.60 -19.96
C SER A 66 -0.01 10.36 -18.70
N MET A 67 -0.88 11.25 -18.19
CA MET A 67 -0.65 11.94 -16.92
C MET A 67 -0.61 10.95 -15.74
N VAL A 68 -1.52 9.99 -15.69
CA VAL A 68 -1.54 8.95 -14.65
C VAL A 68 -0.29 8.05 -14.74
N MET A 69 0.14 7.66 -15.95
CA MET A 69 1.39 6.92 -16.17
C MET A 69 2.59 7.67 -15.59
N SER A 70 2.69 8.98 -15.83
CA SER A 70 3.75 9.82 -15.27
C SER A 70 3.76 9.81 -13.74
N TRP A 71 2.59 9.80 -13.09
CA TRP A 71 2.49 9.72 -11.64
C TRP A 71 2.88 8.34 -11.12
N LEU A 72 2.53 7.26 -11.83
CA LEU A 72 2.94 5.91 -11.49
C LEU A 72 4.46 5.77 -11.53
N TRP A 73 5.13 6.16 -12.63
CA TRP A 73 6.59 6.08 -12.73
C TRP A 73 7.29 6.91 -11.66
N ASN A 74 6.82 8.14 -11.41
CA ASN A 74 7.39 9.00 -10.38
C ASN A 74 7.17 8.48 -8.94
N SER A 75 6.21 7.57 -8.76
CA SER A 75 5.95 6.92 -7.47
C SER A 75 6.88 5.73 -7.18
N MET A 76 7.65 5.29 -8.17
CA MET A 76 8.54 4.13 -8.13
C MET A 76 10.02 4.54 -8.14
N LEU A 77 10.89 3.71 -7.57
CA LEU A 77 12.33 3.87 -7.80
C LEU A 77 12.67 3.68 -9.28
N PRO A 78 13.66 4.41 -9.84
CA PRO A 78 13.99 4.33 -11.26
C PRO A 78 14.21 2.91 -11.78
N GLU A 79 14.91 2.08 -11.01
CA GLU A 79 15.17 0.67 -11.30
C GLU A 79 13.90 -0.18 -11.41
N ILE A 80 12.81 0.25 -10.77
CA ILE A 80 11.48 -0.38 -10.86
C ILE A 80 10.66 0.25 -11.98
N SER A 81 10.61 1.58 -12.11
CA SER A 81 9.83 2.21 -13.18
C SER A 81 10.32 1.82 -14.56
N ASN A 82 11.63 1.61 -14.73
CA ASN A 82 12.23 1.24 -16.01
C ASN A 82 11.72 -0.11 -16.54
N THR A 83 11.31 -1.05 -15.67
CA THR A 83 10.75 -2.34 -16.11
C THR A 83 9.35 -2.21 -16.70
N PHE A 84 8.69 -1.06 -16.52
CA PHE A 84 7.32 -0.80 -16.95
C PHE A 84 7.20 0.35 -17.96
N MET A 85 8.33 0.95 -18.37
CA MET A 85 8.33 2.19 -19.16
C MET A 85 7.70 2.02 -20.55
N PHE A 86 7.70 0.80 -21.10
CA PHE A 86 7.14 0.50 -22.43
C PHE A 86 5.71 -0.04 -22.39
N LEU A 87 5.10 -0.12 -21.21
CA LEU A 87 3.70 -0.49 -21.11
C LEU A 87 2.81 0.68 -21.57
N PRO A 88 1.85 0.43 -22.47
CA PRO A 88 1.12 1.46 -23.22
C PRO A 88 0.06 2.21 -22.40
N THR A 89 -0.38 1.67 -21.25
CA THR A 89 -1.44 2.29 -20.46
C THR A 89 -1.11 2.31 -18.97
N SER A 90 -1.70 3.24 -18.23
CA SER A 90 -1.56 3.31 -16.78
C SER A 90 -2.11 2.06 -16.09
N LYS A 91 -3.17 1.44 -16.65
CA LYS A 91 -3.70 0.15 -16.23
C LYS A 91 -2.66 -0.97 -16.32
N GLU A 92 -2.00 -1.10 -17.47
CA GLU A 92 -1.01 -2.17 -17.66
C GLU A 92 0.21 -1.99 -16.74
N ILE A 93 0.68 -0.76 -16.54
CA ILE A 93 1.73 -0.46 -15.56
C ILE A 93 1.29 -0.89 -14.16
N TRP A 94 0.06 -0.56 -13.79
CA TRP A 94 -0.49 -0.89 -12.48
C TRP A 94 -0.64 -2.39 -12.26
N GLU A 95 -1.20 -3.11 -13.22
CA GLU A 95 -1.38 -4.57 -13.15
C GLU A 95 -0.03 -5.30 -13.13
N ALA A 96 0.94 -4.88 -13.94
CA ALA A 96 2.27 -5.47 -13.95
C ALA A 96 3.01 -5.23 -12.62
N ALA A 97 2.93 -4.03 -12.06
CA ALA A 97 3.49 -3.73 -10.74
C ALA A 97 2.80 -4.53 -9.63
N GLN A 98 1.47 -4.70 -9.71
CA GLN A 98 0.72 -5.55 -8.79
C GLN A 98 1.17 -7.01 -8.89
N GLN A 99 1.25 -7.56 -10.09
CA GLN A 99 1.66 -8.94 -10.29
C GLN A 99 3.09 -9.20 -9.77
N THR A 100 3.99 -8.24 -9.98
CA THR A 100 5.41 -8.39 -9.63
C THR A 100 5.67 -8.20 -8.13
N TYR A 101 5.01 -7.22 -7.49
CA TYR A 101 5.38 -6.77 -6.15
C TYR A 101 4.28 -6.93 -5.09
N SER A 102 3.05 -7.31 -5.47
CA SER A 102 1.98 -7.46 -4.48
C SER A 102 2.28 -8.53 -3.46
N LYS A 103 3.05 -9.58 -3.82
CA LYS A 103 3.44 -10.70 -2.94
C LYS A 103 2.28 -11.26 -2.12
N VAL A 104 1.04 -11.12 -2.60
CA VAL A 104 -0.15 -11.60 -1.91
C VAL A 104 -0.05 -13.13 -1.85
N ARG A 105 -0.28 -13.72 -0.67
CA ARG A 105 -0.06 -15.15 -0.35
C ARG A 105 1.40 -15.61 -0.40
N ASP A 106 2.36 -14.69 -0.37
CA ASP A 106 3.79 -15.04 -0.24
C ASP A 106 4.08 -15.52 1.19
N ALA A 107 4.25 -16.84 1.35
CA ALA A 107 4.57 -17.47 2.62
C ALA A 107 5.91 -16.98 3.20
N ALA A 108 6.89 -16.67 2.35
CA ALA A 108 8.17 -16.13 2.81
C ALA A 108 7.99 -14.74 3.41
N ARG A 109 7.15 -13.88 2.79
CA ARG A 109 6.84 -12.57 3.35
C ARG A 109 6.08 -12.67 4.68
N VAL A 110 5.12 -13.58 4.79
CA VAL A 110 4.43 -13.83 6.07
C VAL A 110 5.41 -14.31 7.14
N PHE A 111 6.35 -15.19 6.79
CA PHE A 111 7.38 -15.66 7.71
C PHE A 111 8.34 -14.54 8.16
N GLU A 112 8.78 -13.68 7.23
CA GLU A 112 9.59 -12.50 7.55
C GLU A 112 8.87 -11.59 8.55
N ILE A 113 7.58 -11.32 8.35
CA ILE A 113 6.79 -10.45 9.24
C ILE A 113 6.57 -11.14 10.60
N LYS A 114 6.24 -12.43 10.62
CA LYS A 114 6.15 -13.20 11.88
C LYS A 114 7.45 -13.14 12.68
N SER A 115 8.58 -13.32 12.01
CA SER A 115 9.91 -13.23 12.63
C SER A 115 10.20 -11.82 13.16
N LYS A 116 9.75 -10.76 12.48
CA LYS A 116 9.84 -9.40 13.00
C LYS A 116 8.98 -9.20 14.24
N ILE A 117 7.74 -9.69 14.24
CA ILE A 117 6.82 -9.61 15.37
C ILE A 117 7.45 -10.27 16.60
N SER A 118 7.92 -11.51 16.48
CA SER A 118 8.50 -12.25 17.61
C SER A 118 9.76 -11.60 18.21
N ASN A 119 10.52 -10.89 17.37
CA ASN A 119 11.74 -10.18 17.78
C ASN A 119 11.49 -8.73 18.21
N THR A 120 10.26 -8.21 18.06
CA THR A 120 9.93 -6.85 18.48
C THR A 120 9.77 -6.83 20.00
N LYS A 121 10.54 -5.97 20.66
CA LYS A 121 10.46 -5.73 22.11
C LYS A 121 10.13 -4.26 22.36
N GLN A 122 9.47 -3.98 23.47
CA GLN A 122 9.19 -2.62 23.93
C GLN A 122 10.50 -1.84 24.05
N GLY A 123 11.43 -2.33 24.88
CA GLY A 123 12.72 -1.66 25.11
C GLY A 123 12.51 -0.26 25.66
N ASP A 124 13.19 0.74 25.10
CA ASP A 124 13.09 2.13 25.54
C ASP A 124 11.84 2.88 25.01
N ARG A 125 10.97 2.20 24.26
CA ARG A 125 9.76 2.80 23.69
C ARG A 125 8.66 2.89 24.74
N SER A 126 7.80 3.90 24.60
CA SER A 126 6.52 3.90 25.31
C SER A 126 5.67 2.70 24.88
N VAL A 127 4.75 2.28 25.76
CA VAL A 127 3.80 1.19 25.45
C VAL A 127 2.98 1.53 24.19
N THR A 128 2.59 2.79 24.02
CA THR A 128 1.86 3.24 22.82
C THR A 128 2.66 3.08 21.54
N GLU A 129 3.94 3.47 21.53
CA GLU A 129 4.81 3.30 20.36
C GLU A 129 5.04 1.82 20.04
N TYR A 130 5.23 0.99 21.05
CA TYR A 130 5.39 -0.46 20.90
C TYR A 130 4.13 -1.11 20.31
N VAL A 131 2.95 -0.81 20.86
CA VAL A 131 1.67 -1.32 20.33
C VAL A 131 1.43 -0.84 18.90
N ASN A 132 1.76 0.41 18.57
CA ASN A 132 1.61 0.92 17.22
C ASN A 132 2.54 0.21 16.22
N LEU A 133 3.77 -0.11 16.63
CA LEU A 133 4.70 -0.90 15.82
C LEU A 133 4.15 -2.30 15.53
N LEU A 134 3.65 -3.00 16.56
CA LEU A 134 3.02 -4.31 16.41
C LEU A 134 1.77 -4.26 15.53
N LYS A 135 0.89 -3.26 15.73
CA LYS A 135 -0.30 -3.06 14.90
C LYS A 135 0.05 -2.90 13.42
N ASN A 136 1.08 -2.13 13.11
CA ASN A 136 1.54 -1.97 11.72
C ASN A 136 2.01 -3.32 11.14
N LEU A 137 2.77 -4.12 11.89
CA LEU A 137 3.23 -5.44 11.45
C LEU A 137 2.06 -6.43 11.28
N TRP A 138 1.10 -6.44 12.19
CA TRP A 138 -0.09 -7.29 12.08
C TRP A 138 -0.96 -6.93 10.88
N GLN A 139 -1.18 -5.64 10.63
CA GLN A 139 -1.91 -5.16 9.45
C GLN A 139 -1.20 -5.54 8.15
N GLU A 140 0.13 -5.41 8.13
CA GLU A 140 0.94 -5.86 6.99
C GLU A 140 0.79 -7.37 6.77
N MET A 141 0.87 -8.16 7.83
CA MET A 141 0.71 -9.62 7.77
C MET A 141 -0.67 -10.03 7.27
N ASP A 142 -1.74 -9.39 7.73
CA ASP A 142 -3.12 -9.68 7.34
C ASP A 142 -3.32 -9.50 5.83
N HIS A 143 -2.74 -8.45 5.26
CA HIS A 143 -2.79 -8.20 3.83
C HIS A 143 -2.18 -9.34 3.01
N TYR A 144 -1.04 -9.87 3.47
CA TYR A 144 -0.36 -10.96 2.78
C TYR A 144 -1.04 -12.32 3.00
N ARG A 145 -1.73 -12.53 4.13
CA ARG A 145 -2.48 -13.78 4.40
C ARG A 145 -3.72 -13.93 3.52
N CYS A 146 -4.35 -12.83 3.11
CA CYS A 146 -5.49 -12.82 2.17
C CYS A 146 -6.52 -13.91 2.49
N ILE A 147 -7.07 -13.87 3.71
CA ILE A 147 -8.02 -14.87 4.20
C ILE A 147 -9.39 -14.59 3.62
N GLU A 148 -9.79 -15.38 2.63
CA GLU A 148 -11.14 -15.33 2.04
C GLU A 148 -12.14 -16.05 2.95
N MET A 149 -13.08 -15.29 3.51
CA MET A 149 -14.10 -15.83 4.42
C MET A 149 -15.42 -16.04 3.66
N LYS A 150 -15.96 -17.26 3.73
CA LYS A 150 -17.22 -17.63 3.06
C LYS A 150 -18.44 -17.52 3.98
N CYS A 151 -18.22 -17.52 5.29
CA CYS A 151 -19.25 -17.49 6.32
C CYS A 151 -18.97 -16.33 7.30
N SER A 152 -20.00 -15.58 7.67
CA SER A 152 -19.90 -14.46 8.62
C SER A 152 -19.55 -14.92 10.03
N ASP A 153 -20.07 -16.07 10.45
CA ASP A 153 -19.91 -16.55 11.82
C ASP A 153 -18.48 -17.07 12.04
N ASP A 154 -17.94 -17.79 11.06
CA ASP A 154 -16.52 -18.21 11.05
C ASP A 154 -15.57 -17.00 11.03
N ALA A 155 -16.00 -15.88 10.44
CA ALA A 155 -15.23 -14.63 10.45
C ALA A 155 -15.07 -14.02 11.82
N VAL A 156 -16.11 -14.07 12.64
CA VAL A 156 -16.04 -13.63 14.02
C VAL A 156 -15.14 -14.55 14.83
N VAL A 157 -15.27 -15.86 14.66
CA VAL A 157 -14.44 -16.85 15.37
C VAL A 157 -12.96 -16.69 15.03
N LEU A 158 -12.63 -16.60 13.74
CA LEU A 158 -11.25 -16.42 13.30
C LEU A 158 -10.66 -15.09 13.78
N LYS A 159 -11.45 -14.01 13.73
CA LYS A 159 -11.01 -12.70 14.25
C LYS A 159 -10.65 -12.80 15.73
N ASN A 160 -11.50 -13.43 16.55
CA ASN A 160 -11.22 -13.60 17.98
C ASN A 160 -9.97 -14.44 18.24
N PHE A 161 -9.75 -15.49 17.44
CA PHE A 161 -8.53 -16.30 17.50
C PHE A 161 -7.28 -15.45 17.18
N ILE A 162 -7.32 -14.66 16.11
CA ILE A 162 -6.22 -13.78 15.70
C ILE A 162 -5.92 -12.73 16.77
N GLU A 163 -6.94 -12.08 17.34
CA GLU A 163 -6.74 -11.08 18.41
C GLU A 163 -6.13 -11.68 19.68
N LYS A 164 -6.47 -12.93 19.98
CA LYS A 164 -5.86 -13.68 21.09
C LYS A 164 -4.38 -13.94 20.84
N ASP A 165 -4.02 -14.39 19.64
CA ASP A 165 -2.61 -14.57 19.25
C ASP A 165 -1.82 -13.25 19.33
N ARG A 166 -2.42 -12.14 18.87
CA ARG A 166 -1.82 -10.79 18.96
C ARG A 166 -1.58 -10.34 20.39
N THR A 167 -2.45 -10.76 21.32
CA THR A 167 -2.26 -10.49 22.75
C THR A 167 -1.01 -11.21 23.25
N TYR A 168 -0.78 -12.46 22.83
CA TYR A 168 0.44 -13.19 23.19
C TYR A 168 1.69 -12.55 22.59
N ASP A 169 1.65 -12.14 21.32
CA ASP A 169 2.74 -11.39 20.68
C ASP A 169 3.08 -10.11 21.47
N PHE A 170 2.07 -9.35 21.87
CA PHE A 170 2.23 -8.12 22.64
C PHE A 170 2.91 -8.37 23.99
N LEU A 171 2.36 -9.30 24.77
CA LEU A 171 2.88 -9.64 26.10
C LEU A 171 4.31 -10.18 26.03
N ALA A 172 4.63 -11.03 25.04
CA ALA A 172 5.95 -11.64 24.91
C ALA A 172 7.10 -10.64 24.68
N GLY A 173 6.80 -9.41 24.26
CA GLY A 173 7.80 -8.35 24.06
C GLY A 173 7.68 -7.16 24.99
N LEU A 174 6.77 -7.20 25.97
CA LEU A 174 6.62 -6.15 26.97
C LEU A 174 7.83 -6.15 27.93
N ASN A 175 8.15 -5.00 28.52
CA ASN A 175 9.23 -4.95 29.53
C ASN A 175 8.76 -5.60 30.84
N MET A 176 9.69 -6.20 31.59
CA MET A 176 9.43 -6.87 32.88
C MET A 176 8.74 -5.99 33.93
N GLU A 177 8.82 -4.67 33.81
CA GLU A 177 8.12 -3.73 34.71
C GLU A 177 6.59 -3.83 34.61
N PHE A 178 6.09 -4.49 33.56
CA PHE A 178 4.67 -4.70 33.28
C PHE A 178 4.28 -6.19 33.22
N ASP A 179 5.20 -7.11 33.54
CA ASP A 179 4.93 -8.56 33.66
C ASP A 179 4.22 -8.92 34.97
#